data_AF-A0A815XMX2-F1
#
_entry.id   AF-A0A815XMX2-F1
#
_cell.length_a   1.000
_cell.length_b   1.000
_cell.length_c   1.000
_cell.angle_alpha   90.00
_cell.angle_beta   90.00
_cell.angle_gamma   90.00
#
_symmetry.space_group_name_H-M   'P 1'
#
loop_
_entity.id
_entity.type
_entity.pdbx_description
1 polymer ?
#
loop_
_entity_poly.entity_id
_entity_poly.type
_entity_poly.pdbx_seq_one_letter_code
_entity_poly.pdbx_strand_id
1 'polypeptide(L)'
;PYFTEQVLTEVKESHHYSIMFDASNKGTRKFFPVCVQYFSNLGVQRGIVGLIDDADESAVNVSENRKAVIQKVGLNPNGLTSIGADNTNVNMGNHHSVFSLLATEICNRTFLSQP
;
A
#
# COMPACT_ATOMS: atom_id res chain seq x y z
N PRO A 1 16.60 8.62 -3.64
CA PRO A 1 16.44 10.03 -4.06
C PRO A 1 15.67 10.83 -3.02
N TYR A 2 16.17 12.03 -2.69
CA TYR A 2 15.76 12.86 -1.55
C TYR A 2 14.23 13.01 -1.36
N PHE A 3 13.45 13.09 -2.44
CA PHE A 3 12.00 13.24 -2.37
C PHE A 3 11.28 12.04 -1.72
N THR A 4 11.74 10.81 -1.97
CA THR A 4 11.12 9.61 -1.39
C THR A 4 11.40 9.55 0.10
N GLU A 5 12.61 9.94 0.52
CA GLU A 5 12.99 10.00 1.94
C GLU A 5 12.18 11.06 2.68
N GLN A 6 11.97 12.24 2.09
CA GLN A 6 11.10 13.26 2.67
C GLN A 6 9.66 12.77 2.87
N VAL A 7 9.06 12.18 1.82
CA VAL A 7 7.70 11.60 1.91
C VAL A 7 7.63 10.55 3.02
N LEU A 8 8.66 9.70 3.14
CA LEU A 8 8.71 8.66 4.16
C LEU A 8 8.87 9.20 5.58
N THR A 9 9.59 10.31 5.77
CA THR A 9 9.69 10.99 7.05
C THR A 9 8.32 11.56 7.44
N GLU A 10 7.71 12.35 6.56
CA GLU A 10 6.45 13.04 6.85
C GLU A 10 5.28 12.06 7.09
N VAL A 11 5.18 10.99 6.30
CA VAL A 11 4.12 9.98 6.49
C VAL A 11 4.27 9.23 7.83
N LYS A 12 5.50 9.03 8.31
CA LYS A 12 5.77 8.40 9.61
C LYS A 12 5.37 9.32 10.76
N GLU A 13 5.50 10.63 10.58
CA GLU A 13 5.05 11.65 11.53
C GLU A 13 3.53 11.83 11.53
N SER A 14 2.85 11.63 10.39
CA SER A 14 1.40 11.78 10.27
C SER A 14 0.59 10.76 11.09
N HIS A 15 1.22 9.65 11.52
CA HIS A 15 0.66 8.49 12.22
C HIS A 15 -0.43 7.71 11.46
N HIS A 16 -1.26 8.40 10.67
CA HIS A 16 -2.32 7.84 9.85
C HIS A 16 -2.04 8.08 8.37
N TYR A 17 -2.25 7.06 7.55
CA TYR A 17 -2.05 7.17 6.11
C TYR A 17 -2.99 6.24 5.35
N SER A 18 -3.30 6.65 4.14
CA SER A 18 -3.90 5.79 3.12
C SER A 18 -2.82 5.27 2.21
N ILE A 19 -2.99 4.05 1.73
CA ILE A 19 -2.17 3.51 0.64
C ILE A 19 -3.01 3.37 -0.62
N MET A 20 -2.42 3.67 -1.76
CA MET A 20 -3.09 3.62 -3.06
C MET A 20 -2.24 2.80 -4.01
N PHE A 21 -2.92 1.94 -4.75
CA PHE A 21 -2.30 1.04 -5.71
C PHE A 21 -2.89 1.28 -7.09
N ASP A 22 -2.02 1.29 -8.09
CA ASP A 22 -2.42 1.34 -9.49
C ASP A 22 -1.62 0.29 -10.27
N ALA A 23 -2.01 0.04 -11.51
CA ALA A 23 -1.33 -0.86 -12.43
C ALA A 23 -1.08 -0.16 -13.77
N SER A 24 0.18 -0.10 -14.18
CA SER A 24 0.60 0.43 -15.47
C SER A 24 1.19 -0.69 -16.33
N ASN A 25 0.67 -0.84 -17.55
CA ASN A 25 1.13 -1.85 -18.49
C ASN A 25 2.04 -1.20 -19.54
N LYS A 26 3.25 -1.72 -19.74
CA LYS A 26 4.16 -1.29 -20.82
C LYS A 26 4.76 -2.50 -21.52
N GLY A 27 4.18 -2.87 -22.66
CA GLY A 27 4.57 -4.07 -23.40
C GLY A 27 4.25 -5.32 -22.58
N THR A 28 5.27 -6.15 -22.30
CA THR A 28 5.15 -7.36 -21.48
C THR A 28 5.38 -7.12 -19.99
N ARG A 29 5.74 -5.89 -19.59
CA ARG A 29 5.99 -5.53 -18.19
C ARG A 29 4.80 -4.84 -17.58
N LYS A 30 4.57 -5.12 -16.31
CA LYS A 30 3.56 -4.44 -15.51
C LYS A 30 4.22 -3.81 -14.31
N PHE A 31 3.84 -2.58 -14.06
CA PHE A 31 4.36 -1.77 -12.99
C PHE A 31 3.25 -1.44 -12.02
N PHE A 32 3.48 -1.68 -10.74
CA PHE A 32 2.55 -1.35 -9.67
C PHE A 32 3.16 -0.26 -8.81
N PRO A 33 2.88 1.03 -9.08
CA PRO A 33 3.25 2.09 -8.16
C PRO A 33 2.52 1.92 -6.83
N VAL A 34 3.24 2.12 -5.74
CA VAL A 34 2.69 2.17 -4.39
C VAL A 34 2.77 3.62 -3.93
N CYS A 35 1.61 4.22 -3.76
CA CYS A 35 1.45 5.60 -3.36
C CYS A 35 0.91 5.69 -1.93
N VAL A 36 1.29 6.72 -1.20
CA VAL A 36 0.73 7.07 0.11
C VAL A 36 0.01 8.40 0.03
N GLN A 37 -1.02 8.56 0.86
CA GLN A 37 -1.67 9.84 1.13
C GLN A 37 -1.75 10.03 2.63
N TYR A 38 -1.37 11.22 3.11
CA TYR A 38 -1.32 11.54 4.54
C TYR A 38 -1.61 13.03 4.77
N PHE A 39 -1.85 13.40 6.02
CA PHE A 39 -2.06 14.79 6.40
C PHE A 39 -0.77 15.38 6.97
N SER A 40 -0.40 16.55 6.46
CA SER A 40 0.71 17.37 6.95
C SER A 40 0.18 18.73 7.42
N ASN A 41 1.07 19.55 7.98
CA ASN A 41 0.77 20.97 8.29
C ASN A 41 0.41 21.79 7.05
N LEU A 42 0.73 21.30 5.84
CA LEU A 42 0.41 21.92 4.56
C LEU A 42 -0.87 21.33 3.92
N GLY A 43 -1.60 20.48 4.64
CA GLY A 43 -2.78 19.77 4.14
C GLY A 43 -2.47 18.37 3.62
N VAL A 44 -3.31 17.89 2.69
CA VAL A 44 -3.21 16.54 2.13
C VAL A 44 -1.99 16.42 1.23
N GLN A 45 -1.09 15.52 1.58
CA GLN A 45 0.09 15.19 0.78
C GLN A 45 -0.05 13.83 0.13
N ARG A 46 0.64 13.65 -1.01
CA ARG A 46 0.71 12.39 -1.74
C ARG A 46 2.13 12.15 -2.22
N GLY A 47 2.55 10.89 -2.22
CA GLY A 47 3.86 10.53 -2.72
C GLY A 47 3.97 9.07 -3.12
N ILE A 48 4.93 8.77 -3.99
CA ILE A 48 5.26 7.39 -4.40
C ILE A 48 6.36 6.87 -3.48
N VAL A 49 6.10 5.75 -2.82
CA VAL A 49 7.03 5.11 -1.87
C VAL A 49 7.65 3.83 -2.42
N GLY A 50 7.09 3.30 -3.52
CA GLY A 50 7.63 2.13 -4.19
C GLY A 50 7.11 1.99 -5.61
N LEU A 51 7.86 1.23 -6.41
CA LEU A 51 7.47 0.79 -7.74
C LEU A 51 7.84 -0.69 -7.85
N ILE A 52 6.82 -1.53 -8.02
CA ILE A 52 6.99 -2.97 -8.24
C ILE A 52 6.97 -3.21 -9.74
N ASP A 53 7.84 -4.09 -10.23
CA ASP A 53 7.85 -4.58 -11.62
C ASP A 53 7.71 -6.09 -11.58
N ASP A 54 6.52 -6.57 -11.89
CA ASP A 54 6.17 -7.98 -11.82
C ASP A 54 5.08 -8.29 -12.85
N ALA A 55 5.17 -9.42 -13.54
CA ALA A 55 4.19 -9.85 -14.53
C ALA A 55 3.02 -10.64 -13.90
N ASP A 56 3.17 -11.18 -12.68
CA ASP A 56 2.13 -11.95 -12.01
C ASP A 56 1.11 -11.03 -11.31
N GLU A 57 -0.11 -11.01 -11.86
CA GLU A 57 -1.24 -10.22 -11.39
C GLU A 57 -2.19 -10.97 -10.46
N SER A 58 -1.81 -12.15 -9.98
CA SER A 58 -2.63 -12.86 -9.00
C SER A 58 -2.80 -12.02 -7.74
N ALA A 59 -3.98 -12.09 -7.12
CA ALA A 59 -4.27 -11.33 -5.90
C ALA A 59 -3.26 -11.64 -4.78
N VAL A 60 -2.78 -12.88 -4.71
CA VAL A 60 -1.73 -13.31 -3.78
C VAL A 60 -0.43 -12.56 -4.05
N ASN A 61 0.15 -12.69 -5.25
CA ASN A 61 1.43 -12.08 -5.57
C ASN A 61 1.39 -10.55 -5.45
N VAL A 62 0.32 -9.93 -5.94
CA VAL A 62 0.11 -8.49 -5.82
C VAL A 62 0.01 -8.07 -4.34
N SER A 63 -0.67 -8.84 -3.49
CA SER A 63 -0.75 -8.53 -2.06
C SER A 63 0.62 -8.67 -1.37
N GLU A 64 1.41 -9.69 -1.70
CA GLU A 64 2.74 -9.92 -1.13
C GLU A 64 3.73 -8.84 -1.54
N ASN A 65 3.76 -8.47 -2.81
CA ASN A 65 4.59 -7.38 -3.31
C ASN A 65 4.25 -6.05 -2.63
N ARG A 66 2.96 -5.74 -2.44
CA ARG A 66 2.51 -4.54 -1.71
C ARG A 66 2.95 -4.57 -0.25
N LYS A 67 2.83 -5.73 0.42
CA LYS A 67 3.33 -5.92 1.79
C LYS A 67 4.83 -5.70 1.89
N ALA A 68 5.60 -6.27 0.96
CA ALA A 68 7.04 -6.12 0.92
C ALA A 68 7.45 -4.65 0.80
N VAL A 69 6.73 -3.84 0.01
CA VAL A 69 6.97 -2.40 -0.07
C VAL A 69 6.69 -1.72 1.27
N ILE A 70 5.52 -1.94 1.87
CA ILE A 70 5.12 -1.33 3.16
C ILE A 70 6.15 -1.65 4.26
N GLN A 71 6.59 -2.91 4.33
CA GLN A 71 7.61 -3.36 5.30
C GLN A 71 8.97 -2.73 5.01
N LYS A 72 9.40 -2.71 3.74
CA LYS A 72 10.68 -2.13 3.32
C LYS A 72 10.78 -0.64 3.67
N VAL A 73 9.69 0.11 3.54
CA VAL A 73 9.68 1.54 3.87
C VAL A 73 9.46 1.83 5.36
N GLY A 74 9.12 0.80 6.15
CA GLY A 74 8.98 0.87 7.59
C GLY A 74 7.76 1.68 8.04
N LEU A 75 6.65 1.60 7.31
CA LEU A 75 5.39 2.23 7.73
C LEU A 75 4.72 1.37 8.78
N ASN A 76 4.18 2.02 9.82
CA ASN A 76 3.44 1.33 10.87
C ASN A 76 2.12 0.77 10.30
N PRO A 77 1.87 -0.55 10.33
CA PRO A 77 0.61 -1.12 9.85
C PRO A 77 -0.62 -0.60 10.59
N ASN A 78 -0.48 -0.25 11.88
CA ASN A 78 -1.59 0.28 12.69
C ASN A 78 -2.04 1.69 12.26
N GLY A 79 -1.20 2.39 11.47
CA GLY A 79 -1.52 3.70 10.92
C GLY A 79 -2.31 3.64 9.60
N LEU A 80 -2.47 2.45 9.00
CA LEU A 80 -3.16 2.31 7.72
C LEU A 80 -4.67 2.49 7.91
N THR A 81 -5.22 3.58 7.39
CA THR A 81 -6.63 3.94 7.54
C THR A 81 -7.48 3.56 6.34
N SER A 82 -6.90 3.50 5.14
CA SER A 82 -7.64 3.10 3.95
C SER A 82 -6.72 2.57 2.84
N ILE A 83 -7.31 1.74 1.97
CA ILE A 83 -6.68 1.22 0.76
C ILE A 83 -7.47 1.74 -0.44
N GLY A 84 -6.78 2.38 -1.40
CA GLY A 84 -7.34 2.77 -2.68
C GLY A 84 -6.81 1.89 -3.81
N ALA A 85 -7.69 1.44 -4.69
CA ALA A 85 -7.35 0.68 -5.89
C ALA A 85 -8.47 0.81 -6.93
N ASP A 86 -8.25 0.32 -8.15
CA ASP A 86 -9.33 0.12 -9.10
C ASP A 86 -10.29 -1.00 -8.65
N ASN A 87 -11.48 -1.06 -9.26
CA ASN A 87 -12.52 -2.03 -8.88
C ASN A 87 -12.36 -3.39 -9.60
N THR A 88 -11.14 -3.76 -9.97
CA THR A 88 -10.91 -5.08 -10.59
C THR A 88 -11.11 -6.20 -9.57
N ASN A 89 -11.46 -7.39 -10.05
CA ASN A 89 -11.71 -8.53 -9.16
C ASN A 89 -10.47 -8.92 -8.35
N VAL A 90 -9.28 -8.74 -8.93
CA VAL A 90 -7.98 -8.93 -8.24
C VAL A 90 -7.85 -8.00 -7.04
N ASN A 91 -8.24 -6.72 -7.18
CA ASN A 91 -8.09 -5.73 -6.13
C ASN A 91 -9.23 -5.76 -5.10
N MET A 92 -10.48 -5.90 -5.55
CA MET A 92 -11.70 -5.66 -4.75
C MET A 92 -12.70 -6.83 -4.73
N GLY A 93 -12.36 -8.00 -5.27
CA GLY A 93 -13.23 -9.18 -5.24
C GLY A 93 -13.61 -9.65 -3.83
N ASN A 94 -14.81 -10.20 -3.68
CA ASN A 94 -15.43 -10.49 -2.37
C ASN A 94 -14.74 -11.62 -1.58
N HIS A 95 -14.28 -12.67 -2.27
CA HIS A 95 -13.78 -13.89 -1.61
C HIS A 95 -12.26 -13.98 -1.58
N HIS A 96 -11.61 -13.45 -2.62
CA HIS A 96 -10.17 -13.55 -2.80
C HIS A 96 -9.68 -12.37 -3.62
N SER A 97 -9.19 -11.35 -2.92
CA SER A 97 -8.66 -10.13 -3.51
C SER A 97 -7.53 -9.56 -2.67
N VAL A 98 -6.80 -8.61 -3.23
CA VAL A 98 -5.77 -7.90 -2.48
C VAL A 98 -6.36 -7.22 -1.25
N PHE A 99 -7.56 -6.63 -1.36
CA PHE A 99 -8.25 -6.06 -0.21
C PHE A 99 -8.53 -7.11 0.86
N SER A 100 -9.14 -8.25 0.51
CA SER A 100 -9.49 -9.27 1.51
C SER A 100 -8.23 -9.83 2.18
N LEU A 101 -7.16 -10.07 1.41
CA LEU A 101 -5.89 -10.59 1.94
C LEU A 101 -5.19 -9.59 2.88
N LEU A 102 -5.13 -8.31 2.50
CA LEU A 102 -4.53 -7.27 3.35
C LEU A 102 -5.38 -7.00 4.60
N ALA A 103 -6.70 -6.89 4.45
CA ALA A 103 -7.61 -6.61 5.55
C ALA A 103 -7.60 -7.74 6.60
N THR A 104 -7.61 -9.01 6.18
CA THR A 104 -7.47 -10.14 7.12
C THR A 104 -6.18 -10.04 7.92
N GLU A 105 -5.06 -9.70 7.29
CA GLU A 105 -3.77 -9.62 7.97
C GLU A 105 -3.68 -8.41 8.92
N ILE A 106 -4.20 -7.24 8.52
CA ILE A 106 -4.26 -6.05 9.37
C ILE A 106 -5.17 -6.30 10.58
N CYS A 107 -6.38 -6.83 10.36
CA CYS A 107 -7.29 -7.21 11.44
C CYS A 107 -6.63 -8.20 12.41
N ASN A 108 -5.97 -9.24 11.89
CA ASN A 108 -5.26 -10.21 12.73
C ASN A 108 -4.16 -9.56 13.58
N ARG A 109 -3.48 -8.52 13.06
CA ARG A 109 -2.49 -7.75 13.85
C ARG A 109 -3.14 -6.90 14.93
N THR A 110 -4.29 -6.29 14.67
CA THR A 110 -5.03 -5.50 15.67
C THR A 110 -5.48 -6.36 16.85
N PHE A 111 -5.85 -7.62 16.61
CA PHE A 111 -6.24 -8.57 17.67
C PHE A 111 -5.05 -9.16 18.45
N LEU A 112 -3.87 -9.29 17.81
CA LEU A 112 -2.65 -9.79 18.48
C LEU A 112 -1.84 -8.69 19.20
N SER A 113 -2.19 -7.41 19.01
CA SER A 113 -1.55 -6.26 19.67
C SER A 113 -2.32 -5.70 20.85
N GLN A 114 -3.41 -6.33 21.29
CA GLN A 114 -4.06 -5.97 22.56
C GLN A 114 -3.40 -6.75 23.71
N PRO A 115 -3.02 -6.09 24.81
CA PRO A 115 -2.41 -6.74 25.97
C PRO A 115 -3.38 -7.69 26.69
#